data_AF-A0A4Q2SA28-F1
#
_entry.id   AF-A0A4Q2SA28-F1
#
_cell.length_a   1.000
_cell.length_b   1.000
_cell.length_c   1.000
_cell.angle_alpha   90.00
_cell.angle_beta   90.00
_cell.angle_gamma   90.00
#
_symmetry.space_group_name_H-M   'P 1'
#
loop_
_entity.id
_entity.type
_entity.pdbx_description
1 polymer ?
#
loop_
_entity_poly.entity_id
_entity_poly.type
_entity_poly.pdbx_seq_one_letter_code
_entity_poly.pdbx_strand_id
1 'polypeptide(L)'
;MTLQMWTATLQRARTAWEEQAEGLDGPRKNLAQADPALLGDAVQAAADAFLTTWEQRTLALRDQASGHADALAQTMYDFLLTDQDSVQATQQLLLWEDRGTTPVQAVGP
;
A
#
# COMPACT_ATOMS: atom_id res chain seq x y z
N MET A 1 -2.06 1.62 24.52
CA MET A 1 -1.55 2.38 23.38
C MET A 1 -1.33 1.39 22.24
N THR A 2 -2.44 0.89 21.73
CA THR A 2 -2.50 -0.13 20.68
C THR A 2 -2.28 0.49 19.30
N LEU A 3 -2.65 1.77 19.10
CA LEU A 3 -2.52 2.50 17.83
C LEU A 3 -1.06 2.70 17.38
N GLN A 4 -0.15 3.09 18.27
CA GLN A 4 1.29 3.17 17.94
C GLN A 4 1.90 1.79 17.61
N MET A 5 1.32 0.71 18.11
CA MET A 5 1.74 -0.66 17.77
C MET A 5 1.34 -1.04 16.34
N TRP A 6 0.17 -0.57 15.89
CA TRP A 6 -0.30 -0.81 14.54
C TRP A 6 0.42 0.04 13.50
N THR A 7 0.79 1.29 13.78
CA THR A 7 1.48 2.15 12.79
C THR A 7 2.77 1.54 12.26
N ALA A 8 3.62 0.95 13.12
CA ALA A 8 4.83 0.28 12.69
C ALA A 8 4.55 -0.96 11.81
N THR A 9 3.50 -1.72 12.15
CA THR A 9 3.10 -2.92 11.41
C THR A 9 2.48 -2.56 10.06
N LEU A 10 1.61 -1.56 10.02
CA LEU A 10 0.98 -1.02 8.81
C LEU A 10 2.02 -0.41 7.87
N GLN A 11 3.00 0.33 8.40
CA GLN A 11 4.09 0.87 7.61
C GLN A 11 4.92 -0.24 6.97
N ARG A 12 5.26 -1.30 7.72
CA ARG A 12 5.98 -2.46 7.16
C ARG A 12 5.16 -3.16 6.08
N ALA A 13 3.87 -3.37 6.32
CA ALA A 13 2.98 -3.99 5.35
C ALA A 13 2.86 -3.15 4.08
N ARG A 14 2.74 -1.82 4.22
CA ARG A 14 2.71 -0.87 3.10
C ARG A 14 3.97 -0.99 2.25
N THR A 15 5.15 -0.89 2.88
CA THR A 15 6.43 -1.01 2.16
C THR A 15 6.54 -2.35 1.44
N ALA A 16 6.13 -3.45 2.07
CA ALA A 16 6.13 -4.75 1.41
C ALA A 16 5.22 -4.77 0.17
N TRP A 17 4.03 -4.16 0.22
CA TRP A 17 3.15 -4.04 -0.94
C TRP A 17 3.75 -3.16 -2.05
N GLU A 18 4.38 -2.04 -1.71
CA GLU A 18 5.07 -1.16 -2.67
C GLU A 18 6.22 -1.91 -3.37
N GLU A 19 7.04 -2.64 -2.61
CA GLU A 19 8.14 -3.45 -3.15
C GLU A 19 7.64 -4.54 -4.11
N GLN A 20 6.55 -5.24 -3.77
CA GLN A 20 5.97 -6.24 -4.66
C GLN A 20 5.36 -5.60 -5.92
N ALA A 21 4.74 -4.43 -5.81
CA ALA A 21 4.22 -3.70 -6.97
C ALA A 21 5.35 -3.24 -7.91
N GLU A 22 6.48 -2.79 -7.36
CA GLU A 22 7.69 -2.45 -8.12
C GLU A 22 8.31 -3.70 -8.77
N GLY A 23 8.33 -4.83 -8.06
CA GLY A 23 8.80 -6.12 -8.57
C GLY A 23 8.08 -6.59 -9.84
N LEU A 24 6.84 -6.14 -10.06
CA LEU A 24 6.06 -6.43 -11.28
C LEU A 24 6.45 -5.56 -12.49
N ASP A 25 7.18 -4.46 -12.32
CA ASP A 25 7.57 -3.59 -13.43
C ASP A 25 8.70 -4.21 -14.28
N GLY A 26 9.56 -5.04 -13.68
CA GLY A 26 10.60 -5.79 -14.38
C GLY A 26 10.04 -6.79 -15.41
N PRO A 27 9.20 -7.76 -15.01
CA PRO A 27 8.52 -8.67 -15.92
C PRO A 27 7.74 -7.98 -17.04
N ARG A 28 7.09 -6.84 -16.74
CA ARG A 28 6.39 -6.02 -17.74
C ARG A 28 7.34 -5.47 -18.81
N LYS A 29 8.49 -4.92 -18.41
CA LYS A 29 9.52 -4.45 -19.36
C LYS A 29 10.05 -5.58 -20.23
N ASN A 30 10.21 -6.78 -19.67
CA ASN A 30 10.65 -7.96 -20.43
C ASN A 30 9.60 -8.42 -21.44
N LEU A 31 8.30 -8.40 -21.08
CA LEU A 31 7.21 -8.69 -22.01
C LEU A 31 7.19 -7.73 -23.19
N ALA A 32 7.41 -6.44 -22.95
CA ALA A 32 7.45 -5.41 -23.99
C ALA A 32 8.66 -5.52 -24.94
N GLN A 33 9.69 -6.30 -24.58
CA GLN A 33 10.84 -6.56 -25.44
C GLN A 33 10.63 -7.75 -26.39
N ALA A 34 9.60 -8.57 -26.16
CA ALA A 34 9.30 -9.67 -27.07
C ALA A 34 8.79 -9.11 -28.39
N ASP A 35 9.34 -9.60 -29.51
CA ASP A 35 8.95 -9.22 -30.87
C ASP A 35 8.25 -10.40 -31.58
N PRO A 36 6.90 -10.39 -31.65
CA PRO A 36 6.11 -11.41 -32.34
C PRO A 36 6.39 -11.53 -33.82
N ALA A 37 6.92 -10.50 -34.48
CA ALA A 37 7.21 -10.53 -35.91
C ALA A 37 8.28 -11.57 -36.26
N LEU A 38 9.16 -11.91 -35.29
CA LEU A 38 10.19 -12.94 -35.47
C LEU A 38 9.62 -14.36 -35.65
N LEU A 39 8.35 -14.58 -35.32
CA LEU A 39 7.69 -15.88 -35.44
C LEU A 39 7.04 -16.10 -36.83
N GLY A 40 6.98 -15.06 -37.66
CA GLY A 40 6.36 -15.08 -38.98
C GLY A 40 4.84 -14.93 -38.97
N ASP A 41 4.28 -14.53 -40.11
CA ASP A 41 2.90 -14.08 -40.28
C ASP A 41 1.83 -15.07 -39.77
N ALA A 42 2.10 -16.37 -39.87
CA ALA A 42 1.15 -17.42 -39.50
C ALA A 42 0.81 -17.45 -38.00
N VAL A 43 1.75 -17.01 -37.14
CA VAL A 43 1.62 -17.10 -35.68
C VAL A 43 1.77 -15.75 -34.99
N GLN A 44 2.24 -14.72 -35.69
CA GLN A 44 2.43 -13.37 -35.16
C GLN A 44 1.18 -12.84 -34.45
N ALA A 45 0.01 -12.88 -35.10
CA ALA A 45 -1.23 -12.36 -34.52
C ALA A 45 -1.62 -13.04 -33.20
N ALA A 46 -1.36 -14.35 -33.09
CA ALA A 46 -1.63 -15.10 -31.85
C ALA A 46 -0.63 -14.73 -30.74
N ALA A 47 0.64 -14.53 -31.10
CA ALA A 47 1.68 -14.09 -30.17
C ALA A 47 1.45 -12.63 -29.70
N ASP A 48 1.05 -11.72 -30.58
CA ASP A 48 0.67 -10.34 -30.24
C ASP A 48 -0.49 -10.31 -29.24
N ALA A 49 -1.55 -11.08 -29.50
CA ALA A 49 -2.70 -11.17 -28.60
C ALA A 49 -2.33 -11.73 -27.22
N PHE A 50 -1.45 -12.74 -27.20
CA PHE A 50 -0.95 -13.33 -25.95
C PHE A 50 -0.14 -12.30 -25.13
N LEU A 51 0.83 -11.63 -25.74
CA LEU A 51 1.67 -10.65 -25.05
C LEU A 51 0.84 -9.47 -24.51
N THR A 52 -0.07 -8.94 -25.34
CA THR A 52 -0.98 -7.86 -24.93
C THR A 52 -1.82 -8.26 -23.72
N THR A 53 -2.36 -9.48 -23.73
CA THR A 53 -3.17 -9.99 -22.61
C THR A 53 -2.34 -10.08 -21.32
N TRP A 54 -1.10 -10.56 -21.41
CA TRP A 54 -0.22 -10.69 -20.25
C TRP A 54 0.28 -9.34 -19.73
N GLU A 55 0.54 -8.38 -20.60
CA GLU A 55 0.88 -7.02 -20.21
C GLU A 55 -0.26 -6.39 -19.40
N GLN A 56 -1.50 -6.46 -19.90
CA GLN A 56 -2.68 -5.94 -19.20
C GLN A 56 -2.92 -6.61 -17.85
N ARG A 57 -2.75 -7.93 -17.75
CA ARG A 57 -2.90 -8.65 -16.48
C ARG A 57 -1.82 -8.27 -15.47
N THR A 58 -0.57 -8.11 -15.93
CA THR A 58 0.54 -7.69 -15.07
C THR A 58 0.31 -6.27 -14.55
N LEU A 59 -0.18 -5.36 -15.40
CA LEU A 59 -0.57 -4.01 -15.00
C LEU A 59 -1.66 -4.04 -13.92
N ALA A 60 -2.73 -4.81 -14.14
CA ALA A 60 -3.84 -4.91 -13.18
C ALA A 60 -3.39 -5.45 -11.80
N LEU A 61 -2.49 -6.44 -11.78
CA LEU A 61 -1.93 -6.97 -10.53
C LEU A 61 -1.05 -5.93 -9.81
N ARG A 62 -0.25 -5.18 -10.56
CA ARG A 62 0.55 -4.07 -10.02
C ARG A 62 -0.35 -2.98 -9.42
N ASP A 63 -1.40 -2.60 -10.12
CA ASP A 63 -2.33 -1.56 -9.64
C ASP A 63 -3.08 -2.02 -8.39
N GLN A 64 -3.45 -3.31 -8.29
CA GLN A 64 -4.02 -3.88 -7.06
C GLN A 64 -3.03 -3.85 -5.89
N ALA A 65 -1.77 -4.23 -6.12
CA ALA A 65 -0.74 -4.19 -5.09
C ALA A 65 -0.47 -2.75 -4.61
N SER A 66 -0.38 -1.79 -5.53
CA SER A 66 -0.27 -0.36 -5.20
C SER A 66 -1.49 0.13 -4.42
N GLY A 67 -2.70 -0.25 -4.84
CA GLY A 67 -3.94 0.10 -4.13
C GLY A 67 -3.99 -0.43 -2.70
N HIS A 68 -3.41 -1.60 -2.43
CA HIS A 68 -3.25 -2.10 -1.06
C HIS A 68 -2.31 -1.24 -0.23
N ALA A 69 -1.17 -0.81 -0.79
CA ALA A 69 -0.26 0.11 -0.13
C ALA A 69 -0.95 1.47 0.19
N ASP A 70 -1.70 2.01 -0.76
CA ASP A 70 -2.45 3.26 -0.59
C ASP A 70 -3.53 3.13 0.50
N ALA A 71 -4.27 2.02 0.52
CA ALA A 71 -5.26 1.75 1.56
C ALA A 71 -4.64 1.65 2.96
N LEU A 72 -3.45 1.05 3.07
CA LEU A 72 -2.70 0.98 4.33
C LEU A 72 -2.23 2.38 4.77
N ALA A 73 -1.76 3.21 3.83
CA ALA A 73 -1.37 4.58 4.10
C ALA A 73 -2.56 5.43 4.59
N GLN A 74 -3.72 5.30 3.94
CA GLN A 74 -4.95 5.97 4.35
C GLN A 74 -5.39 5.53 5.75
N THR A 75 -5.37 4.21 6.00
CA THR A 75 -5.73 3.65 7.32
C THR A 75 -4.81 4.19 8.42
N MET A 76 -3.51 4.31 8.15
CA MET A 76 -2.57 4.93 9.10
C MET A 76 -2.92 6.39 9.38
N TYR A 77 -3.28 7.16 8.36
CA TYR A 77 -3.68 8.56 8.50
C TYR A 77 -4.96 8.68 9.36
N ASP A 78 -5.97 7.87 9.09
CA ASP A 78 -7.25 7.87 9.82
C ASP A 78 -7.03 7.53 11.31
N PHE A 79 -6.13 6.59 11.60
CA PHE A 79 -5.74 6.27 12.98
C PHE A 79 -5.07 7.44 13.69
N LEU A 80 -4.14 8.14 13.04
CA LEU A 80 -3.47 9.29 13.64
C LEU A 80 -4.45 10.44 13.91
N LEU A 81 -5.36 10.71 12.99
CA LEU A 81 -6.40 11.73 13.15
C LEU A 81 -7.32 11.39 14.34
N THR A 82 -7.80 10.15 14.39
CA THR A 82 -8.69 9.67 15.46
C THR A 82 -8.00 9.71 16.82
N ASP A 83 -6.71 9.35 16.89
CA ASP A 83 -5.91 9.43 18.11
C ASP A 83 -5.77 10.87 18.58
N GLN A 84 -5.44 11.80 17.68
CA GLN A 84 -5.32 13.22 17.99
C GLN A 84 -6.63 13.81 18.50
N ASP A 85 -7.75 13.51 17.86
CA ASP A 85 -9.08 13.95 18.28
C ASP A 85 -9.44 13.40 19.67
N SER A 86 -9.13 12.14 19.93
CA SER A 86 -9.35 11.49 21.23
C SER A 86 -8.50 12.12 22.33
N VAL A 87 -7.24 12.43 22.05
CA VAL A 87 -6.34 13.13 22.97
C VAL A 87 -6.87 14.52 23.28
N GLN A 88 -7.24 15.30 22.26
CA GLN A 88 -7.79 16.65 22.43
C GLN A 88 -9.10 16.63 23.23
N ALA A 89 -10.02 15.73 22.89
CA ALA A 89 -11.29 15.58 23.61
C ALA A 89 -11.04 15.22 25.09
N THR A 90 -10.11 14.30 25.36
CA THR A 90 -9.74 13.91 26.73
C THR A 90 -9.13 15.08 27.49
N GLN A 91 -8.19 15.83 26.88
CA GLN A 91 -7.57 17.01 27.50
C GLN A 91 -8.60 18.09 27.84
N GLN A 92 -9.66 18.25 27.04
CA GLN A 92 -10.73 19.20 27.35
C GLN A 92 -11.53 18.83 28.61
N LEU A 93 -11.63 17.53 28.93
CA LEU A 93 -12.30 17.03 30.14
C LEU A 93 -11.44 17.17 31.41
N LEU A 94 -10.13 17.33 31.27
CA LEU A 94 -9.20 17.49 32.40
C LEU A 94 -9.26 18.92 32.98
N LEU A 95 -8.91 19.03 34.27
CA LEU A 95 -8.66 20.30 34.94
C LEU A 95 -7.58 21.07 34.21
N TRP A 96 -7.63 22.41 34.24
CA TRP A 96 -6.74 23.28 33.47
C TRP A 96 -5.25 22.95 33.69
N GLU A 97 -4.88 22.68 34.94
CA GLU A 97 -3.51 22.32 35.35
C GLU A 97 -3.04 20.97 34.78
N ASP A 98 -3.96 20.06 34.48
CA ASP A 98 -3.67 18.70 34.00
C ASP A 98 -3.71 18.58 32.47
N ARG A 99 -4.15 19.62 31.74
CA ARG A 99 -4.31 19.58 30.27
C ARG A 99 -3.00 19.39 29.50
N GLY A 100 -1.86 19.70 30.14
CA GLY A 100 -0.53 19.48 29.58
C GLY A 100 -0.01 18.04 29.73
N THR A 101 -0.76 17.16 30.40
CA THR A 101 -0.34 15.78 30.64
C THR A 101 -0.28 14.99 29.33
N THR A 102 0.89 14.42 29.04
CA THR A 102 1.07 13.55 27.87
C THR A 102 0.43 12.19 28.14
N PRO A 103 -0.37 11.64 27.20
CA PRO A 103 -0.90 10.29 27.32
C PRO A 103 0.23 9.28 27.52
N VAL A 104 0.16 8.49 28.60
CA VAL A 104 1.12 7.40 28.84
C VAL A 104 0.81 6.20 27.95
N GLN A 105 1.84 5.43 27.59
CA GLN A 105 1.62 4.18 26.85
C GLN A 105 0.72 3.26 27.69
N ALA A 106 -0.50 2.94 27.21
CA ALA A 106 -1.29 1.93 27.91
C ALA A 106 -0.53 0.60 27.85
N VAL A 107 -0.08 0.14 29.02
CA VAL A 107 0.46 -1.18 29.26
C VAL A 107 -0.69 -2.15 29.02
N GLY A 108 -0.50 -3.13 28.15
CA GLY A 108 -1.49 -4.21 27.98
C GLY A 108 -1.69 -4.97 29.31
N PRO A 109 -2.81 -5.68 29.47
CA PRO A 109 -2.96 -6.62 30.58
C PRO A 109 -1.86 -7.69 30.58
#